data_AF-A0A1I5TV76-F1
#
_entry.id   AF-A0A1I5TV76-F1
#
_cell.length_a   1.000
_cell.length_b   1.000
_cell.length_c   1.000
_cell.angle_alpha   90.00
_cell.angle_beta   90.00
_cell.angle_gamma   90.00
#
_symmetry.space_group_name_H-M   'P 1'
#
loop_
_entity.id
_entity.type
_entity.pdbx_description
1 polymer ?
#
loop_
_entity_poly.entity_id
_entity_poly.type
_entity_poly.pdbx_seq_one_letter_code
_entity_poly.pdbx_strand_id
1 'polypeptide(L)'
;MTDREPVHLYLSRYQEHIAYLQETGQESPGWRELREEELPGFLQVKDSRIQVETESIVRDYAEEGSWKQGDMLHMRLELTDGTELAMHGYYVPSREDWYPDENPMTHKSSWCGYCQSIIGLMKQRDLEGELCMLPLPEKKYLFETVLRRHQEELYE
;
A
#
# COMPACT_ATOMS: atom_id res chain seq x y z
N MET A 1 -6.86 20.08 26.99
CA MET A 1 -6.08 19.76 25.78
C MET A 1 -6.61 18.43 25.32
N THR A 2 -7.32 18.39 24.21
CA THR A 2 -7.99 17.18 23.72
C THR A 2 -6.95 16.15 23.32
N ASP A 3 -6.98 14.98 23.97
CA ASP A 3 -6.32 13.73 23.57
C ASP A 3 -6.76 13.34 22.16
N ARG A 4 -6.21 14.02 21.15
CA ARG A 4 -6.35 13.60 19.76
C ARG A 4 -5.31 12.51 19.57
N GLU A 5 -5.78 11.27 19.47
CA GLU A 5 -5.00 10.17 18.91
C GLU A 5 -4.26 10.69 17.68
N PRO A 6 -2.97 10.34 17.48
CA PRO A 6 -2.24 10.73 16.29
C PRO A 6 -3.05 10.30 15.08
N VAL A 7 -3.58 11.31 14.40
CA VAL A 7 -4.44 11.15 13.24
C VAL A 7 -3.53 10.59 12.16
N HIS A 8 -3.57 9.28 11.96
CA HIS A 8 -2.95 8.64 10.80
C HIS A 8 -3.50 9.37 9.57
N LEU A 9 -2.67 10.23 8.97
CA LEU A 9 -3.03 11.07 7.82
C LEU A 9 -3.67 10.24 6.69
N TYR A 10 -3.35 8.94 6.63
CA TYR A 10 -3.82 7.95 5.66
C TYR A 10 -5.19 7.31 5.93
N LEU A 11 -5.70 7.33 7.17
CA LEU A 11 -6.99 6.72 7.52
C LEU A 11 -8.11 7.76 7.70
N SER A 12 -7.76 8.94 8.18
CA SER A 12 -8.72 9.96 8.62
C SER A 12 -9.27 10.84 7.51
N ARG A 13 -8.61 10.87 6.34
CA ARG A 13 -8.96 11.78 5.24
C ARG A 13 -9.32 11.07 3.96
N TYR A 14 -9.56 9.76 3.96
CA TYR A 14 -9.94 9.03 2.74
C TYR A 14 -11.21 9.62 2.11
N GLN A 15 -12.28 9.75 2.89
CA GLN A 15 -13.52 10.36 2.42
C GLN A 15 -13.33 11.84 2.03
N GLU A 16 -12.47 12.57 2.75
CA GLU A 16 -12.18 13.98 2.46
C GLU A 16 -11.35 14.14 1.17
N HIS A 17 -10.43 13.23 0.89
CA HIS A 17 -9.59 13.24 -0.31
C HIS A 17 -10.40 12.83 -1.54
N ILE A 18 -11.25 11.80 -1.42
CA ILE A 18 -12.19 11.43 -2.48
C ILE A 18 -13.17 12.56 -2.75
N ALA A 19 -13.76 13.15 -1.70
CA ALA A 19 -14.62 14.32 -1.85
C ALA A 19 -13.90 15.46 -2.57
N TYR A 20 -12.64 15.74 -2.21
CA TYR A 20 -11.83 16.75 -2.89
C TYR A 20 -11.61 16.43 -4.39
N LEU A 21 -11.31 15.18 -4.75
CA LEU A 21 -11.09 14.79 -6.15
C LEU A 21 -12.37 14.90 -6.99
N GLN A 22 -13.51 14.54 -6.40
CA GLN A 22 -14.84 14.70 -7.00
C GLN A 22 -15.23 16.18 -7.12
N GLU A 23 -15.05 16.97 -6.05
CA GLU A 23 -15.37 18.40 -6.00
C GLU A 23 -14.53 19.22 -6.98
N THR A 24 -13.27 18.84 -7.19
CA THR A 24 -12.36 19.55 -8.10
C THR A 24 -12.45 19.07 -9.54
N GLY A 25 -13.28 18.07 -9.85
CA GLY A 25 -13.40 17.49 -11.19
C GLY A 25 -12.11 16.86 -11.70
N GLN A 26 -11.22 16.50 -10.78
CA GLN A 26 -9.94 15.82 -11.06
C GLN A 26 -10.10 14.30 -11.07
N GLU A 27 -11.30 13.80 -10.76
CA GLU A 27 -11.71 12.43 -11.03
C GLU A 27 -11.67 12.17 -12.55
N SER A 28 -10.68 11.38 -13.00
CA SER A 28 -10.57 11.06 -14.42
C SER A 28 -11.51 9.89 -14.78
N PRO A 29 -12.11 9.86 -15.99
CA PRO A 29 -13.03 8.78 -16.40
C PRO A 29 -12.43 7.36 -16.40
N GLY A 30 -11.10 7.23 -16.28
CA GLY A 30 -10.38 5.96 -16.25
C GLY A 30 -10.09 5.43 -14.84
N TRP A 31 -10.41 6.18 -13.79
CA TRP A 31 -10.27 5.71 -12.41
C TRP A 31 -11.57 5.04 -11.99
N ARG A 32 -11.73 3.77 -12.36
CA ARG A 32 -12.73 2.93 -11.69
C ARG A 32 -12.13 2.53 -10.35
N GLU A 33 -12.46 3.28 -9.31
CA GLU A 33 -12.14 2.91 -7.92
C GLU A 33 -12.76 1.54 -7.64
N LEU A 34 -11.95 0.63 -7.08
CA LEU A 34 -12.47 -0.66 -6.63
C LEU A 34 -13.20 -0.40 -5.32
N ARG A 35 -14.46 -0.82 -5.23
CA ARG A 35 -15.16 -0.76 -3.95
C ARG A 35 -14.50 -1.74 -2.98
N GLU A 36 -14.58 -1.48 -1.68
CA GLU A 36 -13.97 -2.35 -0.66
C GLU A 36 -14.43 -3.80 -0.82
N GLU A 37 -15.70 -4.03 -1.17
CA GLU A 37 -16.24 -5.37 -1.44
C GLU A 37 -15.69 -6.05 -2.71
N GLU A 38 -15.14 -5.29 -3.66
CA GLU A 38 -14.56 -5.80 -4.91
C GLU A 38 -13.07 -6.16 -4.74
N LEU A 39 -12.37 -5.58 -3.73
CA LEU A 39 -10.93 -5.78 -3.51
C LEU A 39 -10.51 -7.25 -3.45
N PRO A 40 -11.20 -8.16 -2.72
CA PRO A 40 -10.77 -9.55 -2.65
C PRO A 40 -10.83 -10.29 -3.99
N GLY A 41 -11.70 -9.87 -4.90
CA GLY A 41 -11.82 -10.45 -6.24
C GLY A 41 -10.76 -9.93 -7.21
N PHE A 42 -10.38 -8.65 -7.09
CA PHE A 42 -9.39 -8.01 -7.98
C PHE A 42 -7.95 -8.11 -7.49
N LEU A 43 -7.73 -8.19 -6.19
CA LEU A 43 -6.42 -8.15 -5.53
C LEU A 43 -6.14 -9.47 -4.80
N GLN A 44 -6.42 -10.59 -5.49
CA GLN A 44 -6.25 -11.91 -4.91
C GLN A 44 -4.77 -12.31 -4.86
N VAL A 45 -4.20 -12.36 -3.65
CA VAL A 45 -2.80 -12.75 -3.43
C VAL A 45 -2.64 -14.26 -3.65
N LYS A 46 -1.76 -14.62 -4.59
CA LYS A 46 -1.34 -15.99 -4.88
C LYS A 46 -0.16 -16.40 -3.99
N ASP A 47 0.91 -15.61 -3.99
CA ASP A 47 2.11 -15.85 -3.19
C ASP A 47 2.62 -14.54 -2.56
N SER A 48 3.36 -14.67 -1.45
CA SER A 48 3.94 -13.53 -0.74
C SER A 48 5.23 -13.92 -0.01
N ARG A 49 6.16 -12.97 0.10
CA ARG A 49 7.40 -13.10 0.86
C ARG A 49 7.69 -11.82 1.61
N ILE A 50 8.26 -11.96 2.79
CA ILE A 50 8.65 -10.85 3.64
C ILE A 50 10.14 -10.89 3.98
N GLN A 51 10.68 -9.73 4.31
CA GLN A 51 12.00 -9.57 4.91
C GLN A 51 11.95 -8.39 5.87
N VAL A 52 12.38 -8.60 7.10
CA VAL A 52 12.58 -7.52 8.08
C VAL A 52 14.02 -7.04 7.99
N GLU A 53 14.20 -5.74 7.80
CA GLU A 53 15.48 -5.05 7.93
C GLU A 53 15.46 -4.23 9.22
N THR A 54 16.34 -4.55 10.15
CA THR A 54 16.47 -3.86 11.44
C THR A 54 17.46 -2.71 11.32
N GLU A 55 17.32 -1.69 12.18
CA GLU A 55 18.19 -0.50 12.25
C GLU A 55 18.14 0.41 11.00
N SER A 56 17.13 0.28 10.15
CA SER A 56 16.90 1.15 9.01
C SER A 56 16.45 2.55 9.45
N ILE A 57 16.71 3.56 8.62
CA ILE A 57 16.19 4.91 8.85
C ILE A 57 14.73 4.97 8.37
N VAL A 58 13.81 5.08 9.31
CA VAL A 58 12.35 5.17 9.08
C VAL A 58 11.81 6.52 9.53
N ARG A 59 10.69 6.92 8.96
CA ARG A 59 10.03 8.19 9.32
C ARG A 59 9.15 7.99 10.55
N ASP A 60 9.32 8.84 11.56
CA ASP A 60 8.58 8.80 12.81
C ASP A 60 7.24 9.53 12.69
N TYR A 61 6.21 8.77 12.33
CA TYR A 61 4.85 9.28 12.26
C TYR A 61 4.14 9.37 13.62
N ALA A 62 4.79 8.96 14.71
CA ALA A 62 4.21 9.11 16.05
C ALA A 62 4.33 10.55 16.57
N GLU A 63 5.41 11.27 16.22
CA GLU A 63 5.67 12.60 16.80
C GLU A 63 5.73 13.77 15.82
N GLU A 64 6.25 13.68 14.59
CA GLU A 64 6.29 14.85 13.69
C GLU A 64 6.81 14.58 12.25
N GLY A 65 7.00 13.31 11.87
CA GLY A 65 7.60 12.93 10.59
C GLY A 65 9.12 13.13 10.53
N SER A 66 9.80 13.15 11.69
CA SER A 66 11.26 13.16 11.83
C SER A 66 11.87 11.80 11.42
N TRP A 67 13.18 11.71 11.21
CA TRP A 67 13.84 10.44 10.88
C TRP A 67 14.35 9.77 12.17
N LYS A 68 14.10 8.47 12.32
CA LYS A 68 14.62 7.65 13.42
C LYS A 68 15.12 6.31 12.92
N GLN A 69 15.92 5.62 13.73
CA GLN A 69 16.16 4.20 13.51
C GLN A 69 14.90 3.40 13.87
N GLY A 70 14.59 2.40 13.06
CA GLY A 70 13.48 1.47 13.29
C GLY A 70 13.54 0.31 12.30
N ASP A 71 12.51 -0.52 12.37
CA ASP A 71 12.44 -1.72 11.54
C ASP A 71 11.62 -1.47 10.28
N MET A 72 12.16 -1.92 9.15
CA MET A 72 11.54 -1.84 7.84
C MET A 72 11.10 -3.24 7.41
N LEU A 73 9.87 -3.35 6.94
CA LEU A 73 9.30 -4.57 6.37
C LEU A 73 9.28 -4.45 4.86
N HIS A 74 10.06 -5.28 4.19
CA HIS A 74 10.03 -5.44 2.75
C HIS A 74 9.07 -6.57 2.40
N MET A 75 8.08 -6.28 1.57
CA MET A 75 7.12 -7.26 1.08
C MET A 75 7.25 -7.42 -0.42
N ARG A 76 7.18 -8.66 -0.88
CA ARG A 76 6.91 -9.00 -2.29
C ARG A 76 5.67 -9.87 -2.35
N LEU A 77 4.81 -9.62 -3.33
CA LEU A 77 3.62 -10.43 -3.57
C LEU A 77 3.38 -10.67 -5.05
N GLU A 78 2.74 -11.79 -5.34
CA GLU A 78 2.22 -12.16 -6.64
C GLU A 78 0.68 -12.28 -6.54
N LEU A 79 -0.04 -11.62 -7.45
CA LEU A 79 -1.49 -11.77 -7.59
C LEU A 79 -1.84 -12.89 -8.57
N THR A 80 -3.07 -13.40 -8.51
CA THR A 80 -3.52 -14.49 -9.40
C THR A 80 -3.57 -14.12 -10.88
N ASP A 81 -3.58 -12.83 -11.20
CA ASP A 81 -3.51 -12.31 -12.57
C ASP A 81 -2.07 -12.18 -13.09
N GLY A 82 -1.07 -12.59 -12.30
CA GLY A 82 0.36 -12.52 -12.63
C GLY A 82 1.03 -11.17 -12.31
N THR A 83 0.31 -10.24 -11.67
CA THR A 83 0.90 -8.98 -11.19
C THR A 83 1.83 -9.26 -10.01
N GLU A 84 3.10 -8.86 -10.13
CA GLU A 84 4.07 -8.89 -9.04
C GLU A 84 4.38 -7.49 -8.54
N LEU A 85 4.30 -7.29 -7.22
CA LEU A 85 4.50 -6.00 -6.57
C LEU A 85 5.49 -6.12 -5.42
N ALA A 86 6.29 -5.08 -5.22
CA ALA A 86 7.05 -4.86 -4.00
C ALA A 86 6.52 -3.63 -3.28
N MET A 87 6.40 -3.73 -1.96
CA MET A 87 6.02 -2.62 -1.09
C MET A 87 6.76 -2.66 0.23
N HIS A 88 6.73 -1.55 0.95
CA HIS A 88 7.42 -1.40 2.22
C HIS A 88 6.47 -0.93 3.30
N GLY A 89 6.84 -1.22 4.53
CA GLY A 89 6.20 -0.69 5.72
C GLY A 89 7.19 -0.59 6.86
N TYR A 90 6.77 0.03 7.95
CA TYR A 90 7.60 0.24 9.13
C TYR A 90 6.86 -0.20 10.37
N TYR A 91 7.61 -0.66 11.37
CA TYR A 91 7.05 -1.03 12.66
C TYR A 91 6.75 0.21 13.50
N VAL A 92 5.60 0.21 14.18
CA VAL A 92 5.18 1.28 15.08
C VAL A 92 5.13 0.72 16.51
N PRO A 93 6.17 0.97 17.34
CA PRO A 93 6.26 0.37 18.68
C PRO A 93 5.09 0.70 19.60
N SER A 94 4.53 1.90 19.51
CA SER A 94 3.38 2.31 20.33
C SER A 94 2.06 1.63 19.95
N ARG A 95 2.01 0.99 18.77
CA ARG A 95 0.86 0.23 18.27
C ARG A 95 1.12 -1.28 18.24
N GLU A 96 2.36 -1.69 18.48
CA GLU A 96 2.82 -3.07 18.37
C GLU A 96 2.48 -3.72 17.02
N ASP A 97 2.54 -2.93 15.93
CA ASP A 97 2.04 -3.33 14.61
C ASP A 97 2.81 -2.66 13.45
N TRP A 98 2.68 -3.24 12.26
CA TRP A 98 3.31 -2.81 11.01
C TRP A 98 2.37 -1.96 10.16
N TYR A 99 2.90 -0.89 9.59
CA TYR A 99 2.12 0.03 8.74
C TYR A 99 2.77 0.21 7.38
N PRO A 100 2.00 0.27 6.27
CA PRO A 100 2.57 0.58 4.97
C PRO A 100 3.15 2.00 4.96
N ASP A 101 4.24 2.20 4.23
CA ASP A 101 4.81 3.53 4.04
C ASP A 101 4.03 4.38 3.00
N GLU A 102 4.48 5.61 2.75
CA GLU A 102 3.90 6.50 1.72
C GLU A 102 4.34 6.15 0.30
N ASN A 103 5.40 5.34 0.15
CA ASN A 103 6.01 5.13 -1.16
C ASN A 103 5.07 4.30 -2.05
N PRO A 104 4.94 4.63 -3.33
CA PRO A 104 4.22 3.77 -4.26
C PRO A 104 4.83 2.38 -4.30
N MET A 105 3.99 1.37 -4.53
CA MET A 105 4.49 0.02 -4.78
C MET A 105 5.29 0.00 -6.08
N THR A 106 6.26 -0.90 -6.21
CA THR A 106 7.04 -1.07 -7.44
C THR A 106 6.66 -2.37 -8.12
N HIS A 107 6.41 -2.35 -9.43
CA HIS A 107 6.16 -3.57 -10.18
C HIS A 107 7.44 -4.42 -10.28
N LYS A 108 7.27 -5.73 -10.14
CA LYS A 108 8.31 -6.75 -10.35
C LYS A 108 8.03 -7.65 -11.56
N SER A 109 6.88 -7.46 -12.18
CA SER A 109 6.47 -8.05 -13.44
C SER A 109 6.25 -6.97 -14.50
N SER A 110 6.31 -7.36 -15.77
CA SER A 110 5.98 -6.50 -16.91
C SER A 110 4.48 -6.23 -17.07
N TRP A 111 3.65 -7.02 -16.38
CA TRP A 111 2.19 -6.94 -16.37
C TRP A 111 1.64 -6.45 -15.02
N CYS A 112 0.58 -5.65 -15.07
CA CYS A 112 -0.21 -5.26 -13.90
C CYS A 112 -1.69 -5.15 -14.28
N GLY A 113 -2.53 -6.01 -13.70
CA GLY A 113 -3.96 -6.02 -13.96
C GLY A 113 -4.59 -4.67 -13.68
N TYR A 114 -4.21 -3.97 -12.61
CA TYR A 114 -4.76 -2.64 -12.33
C TYR A 114 -4.36 -1.60 -13.38
N CYS A 115 -3.05 -1.42 -13.61
CA CYS A 115 -2.56 -0.36 -14.51
C CYS A 115 -2.95 -0.58 -15.97
N GLN A 116 -2.96 -1.82 -16.44
CA GLN A 116 -3.19 -2.15 -17.85
C GLN A 116 -4.65 -2.49 -18.17
N SER A 117 -5.44 -2.99 -17.20
CA SER A 117 -6.85 -3.32 -17.43
C SER A 117 -7.82 -2.25 -16.93
N ILE A 118 -7.65 -1.73 -15.71
CA ILE A 118 -8.60 -0.80 -15.08
C ILE A 118 -8.35 0.62 -15.57
N ILE A 119 -7.11 1.09 -15.48
CA ILE A 119 -6.77 2.47 -15.86
C ILE A 119 -6.57 2.61 -17.39
N GLY A 120 -6.12 1.54 -18.06
CA GLY A 120 -5.92 1.54 -19.52
C GLY A 120 -4.83 2.49 -20.05
N LEU A 121 -4.05 3.15 -19.17
CA LEU A 121 -3.05 4.16 -19.52
C LEU A 121 -1.78 3.59 -20.18
N MET A 122 -1.51 2.29 -20.05
CA MET A 122 -0.19 1.70 -20.33
C MET A 122 -0.27 0.39 -21.12
N LYS A 123 -1.26 0.26 -22.02
CA LYS A 123 -1.39 -0.93 -22.88
C LYS A 123 -0.08 -1.16 -23.64
N GLN A 124 0.52 -2.34 -23.47
CA GLN A 124 1.78 -2.78 -24.12
C GLN A 124 3.09 -2.13 -23.64
N ARG A 125 3.09 -1.38 -22.53
CA ARG A 125 4.34 -0.95 -21.89
C ARG A 125 4.81 -2.00 -20.89
N ASP A 126 6.10 -2.29 -20.88
CA ASP A 126 6.75 -3.04 -19.82
C ASP A 126 6.73 -2.22 -18.52
N LEU A 127 6.14 -2.79 -17.47
CA LEU A 127 5.99 -2.14 -16.18
C LEU A 127 7.10 -2.52 -15.19
N GLU A 128 7.99 -3.46 -15.50
CA GLU A 128 8.99 -3.92 -14.53
C GLU A 128 9.84 -2.74 -14.02
N GLY A 129 9.88 -2.56 -12.70
CA GLY A 129 10.60 -1.44 -12.06
C GLY A 129 9.84 -0.11 -12.04
N GLU A 130 8.71 0.02 -12.72
CA GLU A 130 7.86 1.21 -12.68
C GLU A 130 7.05 1.28 -11.38
N LEU A 131 6.70 2.50 -10.96
CA LEU A 131 5.82 2.73 -9.82
C LEU A 131 4.37 2.35 -10.17
N CYS A 132 3.73 1.63 -9.26
CA CYS A 132 2.34 1.24 -9.36
C CYS A 132 1.43 2.38 -8.93
N MET A 133 0.45 2.68 -9.78
CA MET A 133 -0.58 3.68 -9.53
C MET A 133 -1.74 3.12 -8.71
N LEU A 134 -1.59 1.93 -8.11
CA LEU A 134 -2.61 1.34 -7.26
C LEU A 134 -2.88 2.29 -6.08
N PRO A 135 -4.15 2.69 -5.84
CA PRO A 135 -4.44 3.67 -4.82
C PRO A 135 -4.15 3.12 -3.42
N LEU A 136 -4.14 4.03 -2.46
CA LEU A 136 -3.70 3.73 -1.10
C LEU A 136 -4.58 2.69 -0.37
N PRO A 137 -5.93 2.73 -0.47
CA PRO A 137 -6.78 1.70 0.16
C PRO A 137 -6.46 0.29 -0.34
N GLU A 138 -6.25 0.13 -1.64
CA GLU A 138 -5.88 -1.11 -2.29
C GLU A 138 -4.47 -1.57 -1.85
N LYS A 139 -3.49 -0.64 -1.77
CA LYS A 139 -2.18 -0.91 -1.19
C LYS A 139 -2.31 -1.41 0.25
N LYS A 140 -3.11 -0.72 1.07
CA LYS A 140 -3.35 -1.07 2.48
C LYS A 140 -3.97 -2.46 2.60
N TYR A 141 -4.98 -2.77 1.78
CA TYR A 141 -5.60 -4.08 1.73
C TYR A 141 -4.58 -5.19 1.41
N LEU A 142 -3.72 -4.96 0.41
CA LEU A 142 -2.65 -5.91 0.08
C LEU A 142 -1.65 -6.07 1.24
N PHE A 143 -1.24 -4.96 1.86
CA PHE A 143 -0.33 -4.97 3.00
C PHE A 143 -0.89 -5.78 4.17
N GLU A 144 -2.11 -5.48 4.62
CA GLU A 144 -2.80 -6.22 5.69
C GLU A 144 -3.00 -7.70 5.33
N THR A 145 -3.23 -8.00 4.05
CA THR A 145 -3.34 -9.39 3.57
C THR A 145 -2.01 -10.12 3.69
N VAL A 146 -0.89 -9.48 3.37
CA VAL A 146 0.45 -10.05 3.55
C VAL A 146 0.76 -10.22 5.04
N LEU A 147 0.47 -9.23 5.90
CA LEU A 147 0.65 -9.36 7.35
C LEU A 147 -0.09 -10.58 7.92
N ARG A 148 -1.35 -10.78 7.53
CA ARG A 148 -2.14 -11.95 7.97
C ARG A 148 -1.53 -13.27 7.52
N ARG A 149 -0.94 -13.32 6.31
CA ARG A 149 -0.30 -14.54 5.78
C ARG A 149 1.00 -14.89 6.48
N HIS A 150 1.73 -13.88 6.96
CA HIS A 150 3.02 -14.03 7.63
C HIS A 150 2.93 -13.70 9.13
N GLN A 151 1.77 -13.94 9.76
CA GLN A 151 1.54 -13.58 11.16
C GLN A 151 2.54 -14.28 12.09
N GLU A 152 2.80 -15.58 11.88
CA GLU A 152 3.77 -16.34 12.67
C GLU A 152 5.20 -15.81 12.50
N GLU A 153 5.58 -15.35 11.31
CA GLU A 153 6.94 -14.83 11.05
C GLU A 153 7.17 -13.41 11.61
N LEU A 154 6.10 -12.63 11.82
CA LEU A 154 6.17 -11.21 12.17
C LEU A 154 5.90 -10.93 13.65
N TYR A 155 5.18 -11.82 14.34
CA TYR A 155 4.70 -11.57 15.70
C TYR A 155 5.06 -12.68 16.71
N GLU A 156 5.75 -13.74 16.29
CA GLU A 156 6.31 -14.79 17.17
C GLU A 156 7.83 -14.70 17.26
#